data_AF-A0A182JQ62-F1
#
_entry.id   AF-A0A182JQ62-F1
#
_cell.length_a   1.000
_cell.length_b   1.000
_cell.length_c   1.000
_cell.angle_alpha   90.00
_cell.angle_beta   90.00
_cell.angle_gamma   90.00
#
_symmetry.space_group_name_H-M   'P 1'
#
loop_
_entity.id
_entity.type
_entity.pdbx_description
1 polymer ?
#
loop_
_entity_poly.entity_id
_entity_poly.type
_entity_poly.pdbx_seq_one_letter_code
_entity_poly.pdbx_strand_id
1 'polypeptide(L)'
;MRLGHLGKIGIGWGIISVLGIGAFVASKTSVDKNRYENMKIRERMRQSNVGQYEVKEARRKGTKETTNGPTMNMPQMDAAQQAKLQLMQEMEIEMMSDLYSRMTQACHKKCIPPKYADSELGKGESVCIDRCVAKYLEVHERIGKKLTAMSSQDEDLKKKMGV
;
A
#
# COMPACT_ATOMS: atom_id res chain seq x y z
N MET A 1 -54.23 12.96 -26.51
CA MET A 1 -53.76 11.91 -27.43
C MET A 1 -53.40 10.67 -26.60
N ARG A 2 -54.10 9.53 -26.77
CA ARG A 2 -53.79 8.29 -26.04
C ARG A 2 -52.67 7.55 -26.76
N LEU A 3 -51.45 7.62 -26.23
CA LEU A 3 -50.33 6.82 -26.77
C LEU A 3 -50.61 5.33 -26.54
N GLY A 4 -50.54 4.54 -27.62
CA GLY A 4 -50.69 3.09 -27.58
C GLY A 4 -49.60 2.42 -26.72
N HIS A 5 -49.84 1.17 -26.34
CA HIS A 5 -48.96 0.40 -25.46
C HIS A 5 -47.50 0.35 -25.95
N LEU A 6 -47.30 0.24 -27.27
CA LEU A 6 -45.97 0.26 -27.90
C LEU A 6 -45.24 1.61 -27.74
N GLY A 7 -45.96 2.74 -27.76
CA GLY A 7 -45.36 4.06 -27.54
C GLY A 7 -44.88 4.25 -26.10
N LYS A 8 -45.58 3.67 -25.12
CA LYS A 8 -45.18 3.71 -23.70
C LYS A 8 -43.91 2.89 -23.44
N ILE A 9 -43.79 1.74 -24.11
CA ILE A 9 -42.59 0.89 -24.03
C ILE A 9 -41.38 1.65 -24.61
N GLY A 10 -41.51 2.27 -25.78
CA GLY A 10 -40.40 3.01 -26.41
C GLY A 10 -39.86 4.17 -25.55
N ILE A 11 -40.76 4.94 -24.92
CA ILE A 11 -40.36 6.01 -24.00
C ILE A 11 -39.63 5.46 -22.77
N GLY A 12 -40.10 4.34 -22.21
CA GLY A 12 -39.46 3.68 -21.06
C GLY A 12 -38.03 3.23 -21.36
N TRP A 13 -37.82 2.55 -22.50
CA TRP A 13 -36.48 2.13 -22.92
C TRP A 13 -35.54 3.30 -23.21
N GLY A 14 -36.07 4.39 -23.77
CA GLY A 14 -35.30 5.62 -23.99
C GLY A 14 -34.81 6.22 -22.67
N ILE A 15 -35.69 6.36 -21.68
CA ILE A 15 -35.33 6.92 -20.37
C ILE A 15 -34.29 6.04 -19.66
N ILE A 16 -34.48 4.72 -19.66
CA ILE A 16 -33.54 3.78 -19.01
C ILE A 16 -32.16 3.85 -19.67
N SER A 17 -32.10 3.90 -21.00
CA SER A 17 -30.83 3.96 -21.73
C SER A 17 -30.09 5.27 -21.46
N VAL A 18 -30.79 6.41 -21.48
CA VAL A 18 -30.18 7.72 -21.22
C VAL A 18 -29.74 7.85 -19.75
N LEU A 19 -30.56 7.41 -18.78
CA LEU A 19 -30.18 7.41 -17.37
C LEU A 19 -28.99 6.48 -17.09
N GLY A 20 -28.96 5.30 -17.72
CA GLY A 20 -27.85 4.36 -17.60
C GLY A 20 -26.53 4.91 -18.15
N ILE A 21 -26.55 5.51 -19.34
CA ILE A 21 -25.37 6.14 -19.95
C ILE A 21 -24.92 7.35 -19.10
N GLY A 22 -25.87 8.16 -18.62
CA GLY A 22 -25.58 9.30 -17.74
C GLY A 22 -24.91 8.87 -16.43
N ALA A 23 -25.42 7.83 -15.77
CA ALA A 23 -24.83 7.26 -14.56
C ALA A 23 -23.43 6.69 -14.80
N PHE A 24 -23.22 6.05 -15.95
CA PHE A 24 -21.92 5.51 -16.33
C PHE A 24 -20.87 6.61 -16.56
N VAL A 25 -21.23 7.68 -17.28
CA VAL A 25 -20.34 8.83 -17.50
C VAL A 25 -20.04 9.56 -16.19
N ALA A 26 -21.05 9.78 -15.34
CA ALA A 26 -20.86 10.37 -14.01
C ALA A 26 -19.97 9.50 -13.11
N SER A 27 -20.09 8.17 -13.21
CA SER A 27 -19.23 7.24 -12.48
C SER A 27 -17.78 7.32 -12.98
N LYS A 28 -17.57 7.40 -14.29
CA LYS A 28 -16.23 7.52 -14.88
C LYS A 28 -15.53 8.82 -14.44
N THR A 29 -16.23 9.96 -14.49
CA THR A 29 -15.67 11.24 -14.05
C THR A 29 -15.45 11.31 -12.54
N SER A 30 -16.30 10.64 -11.74
CA SER A 30 -16.10 10.48 -10.29
C SER A 30 -14.84 9.67 -9.97
N VAL A 31 -14.61 8.55 -10.68
CA VAL A 31 -13.41 7.73 -10.52
C VAL A 31 -12.15 8.48 -10.96
N ASP A 32 -12.20 9.22 -12.07
CA ASP A 32 -11.06 10.01 -12.56
C ASP A 32 -10.70 11.13 -11.57
N LYS A 33 -11.70 11.79 -10.97
CA LYS A 33 -11.49 12.79 -9.92
C LYS A 33 -10.85 12.17 -8.67
N ASN A 34 -11.34 11.02 -8.23
CA ASN A 34 -10.77 10.30 -7.09
C ASN A 34 -9.33 9.83 -7.37
N ARG A 35 -9.01 9.40 -8.60
CA ARG A 35 -7.65 9.07 -9.01
C ARG A 35 -6.73 10.29 -8.98
N TYR A 36 -7.22 11.45 -9.41
CA TYR A 36 -6.45 12.68 -9.41
C TYR A 36 -6.12 13.17 -7.99
N GLU A 37 -7.07 13.09 -7.06
CA GLU A 37 -6.82 13.39 -5.64
C GLU A 37 -5.80 12.43 -5.02
N ASN A 38 -5.88 11.13 -5.36
CA ASN A 38 -4.89 10.14 -4.92
C ASN A 38 -3.49 10.41 -5.50
N MET A 39 -3.38 10.88 -6.75
CA MET A 39 -2.10 11.30 -7.34
C MET A 39 -1.52 12.54 -6.63
N LYS A 40 -2.34 13.55 -6.32
CA LYS A 40 -1.91 14.74 -5.56
C LYS A 40 -1.44 14.42 -4.14
N ILE A 41 -2.07 13.45 -3.47
CA ILE A 41 -1.64 13.02 -2.14
C ILE A 41 -0.23 12.42 -2.21
N ARG A 42 0.06 11.59 -3.22
CA ARG A 42 1.41 11.05 -3.45
C ARG A 42 2.44 12.14 -3.76
N GLU A 43 2.07 13.14 -4.56
CA GLU A 43 2.93 14.30 -4.85
C GLU A 43 3.29 15.07 -3.58
N ARG A 44 2.30 15.33 -2.71
CA ARG A 44 2.53 15.98 -1.41
C ARG A 44 3.40 15.13 -0.48
N MET A 45 3.16 13.82 -0.42
CA MET A 45 4.02 12.90 0.34
C MET A 45 5.46 12.91 -0.18
N ARG A 46 5.66 12.93 -1.50
CA ARG A 46 6.97 13.03 -2.13
C ARG A 46 7.65 14.35 -1.76
N GLN A 47 6.93 15.49 -1.82
CA GLN A 47 7.47 16.80 -1.43
C GLN A 47 7.81 16.88 0.07
N SER A 48 7.03 16.26 0.95
CA SER A 48 7.32 16.21 2.39
C SER A 48 8.60 15.44 2.72
N ASN A 49 8.97 14.43 1.91
CA ASN A 49 10.23 13.70 2.08
C ASN A 49 11.45 14.43 1.49
N VAL A 50 11.27 15.50 0.71
CA VAL A 50 12.36 16.38 0.25
C VAL A 50 12.58 17.52 1.24
N GLY A 51 12.85 17.18 2.50
CA GLY A 51 13.47 18.11 3.43
C GLY A 51 14.96 18.21 3.14
N GLN A 52 15.53 19.41 3.09
CA GLN A 52 16.98 19.56 3.19
C GLN A 52 17.40 19.08 4.58
N TYR A 53 17.88 17.84 4.67
CA TYR A 53 18.64 17.41 5.84
C TYR A 53 19.98 18.14 5.78
N GLU A 54 20.04 19.33 6.40
CA GLU A 54 21.30 19.97 6.75
C GLU A 54 22.03 19.01 7.69
N VAL A 55 22.98 18.25 7.14
CA VAL A 55 23.96 17.51 7.93
C VAL A 55 24.77 18.57 8.66
N LYS A 56 24.32 18.96 9.86
CA LYS A 56 25.13 19.78 10.75
C LYS A 56 26.36 18.95 11.06
N GLU A 57 27.44 19.21 10.33
CA GLU A 57 28.77 18.76 10.70
C GLU A 57 28.99 19.22 12.14
N ALA A 58 28.84 18.28 13.07
CA ALA A 58 29.17 18.49 14.46
C ALA A 58 30.67 18.77 14.49
N ARG A 59 30.98 20.07 14.48
CA ARG A 59 32.24 20.74 14.73
C ARG A 59 33.22 19.83 15.48
N ARG A 60 34.04 19.13 14.69
CA ARG A 60 35.24 18.40 15.12
C ARG A 60 36.19 19.41 15.78
N LYS A 61 36.03 19.67 17.08
CA LYS A 61 37.10 20.29 17.88
C LYS A 61 38.23 19.27 17.95
N GLY A 62 39.43 19.77 17.68
CA GLY A 62 40.59 18.97 17.32
C GLY A 62 41.00 17.96 18.38
N THR A 63 41.37 16.79 17.89
CA THR A 63 42.48 16.00 18.42
C THR A 63 43.27 15.57 17.20
N LYS A 64 44.57 15.87 17.19
CA LYS A 64 45.49 15.44 16.15
C LYS A 64 45.62 13.92 16.27
N GLU A 65 45.07 13.20 15.31
CA GLU A 65 45.44 11.80 15.08
C GLU A 65 45.67 11.63 13.58
N THR A 66 46.96 11.54 13.25
CA THR A 66 47.45 10.95 12.02
C THR A 66 47.13 9.47 12.03
N THR A 67 46.07 9.08 11.34
CA THR A 67 45.85 7.68 10.96
C THR A 67 45.54 7.64 9.47
N ASN A 68 46.46 6.98 8.74
CA ASN A 68 46.25 6.53 7.38
C ASN A 68 45.01 5.62 7.37
N GLY A 69 43.86 6.16 7.00
CA GLY A 69 42.63 5.40 6.75
C GLY A 69 42.40 5.28 5.25
N PRO A 70 42.08 4.09 4.71
CA PRO A 70 41.86 3.92 3.29
C PRO A 70 40.66 4.78 2.87
N THR A 71 40.84 5.52 1.78
CA THR A 71 39.74 6.11 1.03
C THR A 71 38.71 5.02 0.77
N MET A 72 37.57 5.07 1.46
CA MET A 72 36.40 4.30 1.09
C MET A 72 35.89 4.95 -0.20
N ASN A 73 36.43 4.47 -1.30
CA ASN A 73 35.98 4.75 -2.65
C ASN A 73 34.56 4.21 -2.73
N MET A 74 33.57 5.07 -2.42
CA MET A 74 32.18 4.75 -2.68
C MET A 74 32.09 4.63 -4.21
N PRO A 75 31.82 3.44 -4.76
CA PRO A 75 31.68 3.32 -6.20
C PRO A 75 30.55 4.28 -6.58
N GLN A 76 30.85 5.20 -7.49
CA GLN A 76 29.87 6.07 -8.13
C GLN A 76 28.80 5.17 -8.75
N MET A 77 27.76 4.86 -7.97
CA MET A 77 26.53 4.29 -8.46
C MET A 77 25.86 5.42 -9.24
N ASP A 78 25.61 5.18 -10.52
CA ASP A 78 24.88 6.09 -11.40
C ASP A 78 23.61 6.60 -10.70
N ALA A 79 23.34 7.91 -10.76
CA ALA A 79 22.19 8.53 -10.11
C ALA A 79 20.87 7.83 -10.51
N ALA A 80 20.82 7.25 -11.71
CA ALA A 80 19.72 6.40 -12.18
C ALA A 80 19.59 5.07 -11.42
N GLN A 81 20.70 4.42 -11.06
CA GLN A 81 20.71 3.19 -10.25
C GLN A 81 20.39 3.48 -8.77
N GLN A 82 20.79 4.64 -8.26
CA GLN A 82 20.46 5.06 -6.90
C GLN A 82 18.95 5.31 -6.74
N ALA A 83 18.31 5.93 -7.74
CA ALA A 83 16.85 6.12 -7.75
C ALA A 83 16.07 4.79 -7.80
N LYS A 84 16.56 3.79 -8.54
CA LYS A 84 15.93 2.46 -8.61
C LYS A 84 16.03 1.70 -7.28
N LEU A 85 17.17 1.80 -6.59
CA LEU A 85 17.36 1.19 -5.27
C LEU A 85 16.47 1.85 -4.21
N GLN A 86 16.37 3.18 -4.24
CA GLN A 86 15.47 3.95 -3.37
C GLN A 86 14.00 3.56 -3.60
N LEU A 87 13.57 3.43 -4.85
CA LEU A 87 12.21 3.02 -5.18
C LEU A 87 11.87 1.60 -4.67
N MET A 88 12.81 0.65 -4.79
CA MET A 88 12.63 -0.70 -4.25
C MET A 88 12.51 -0.69 -2.72
N GLN A 89 13.37 0.08 -2.03
CA GLN A 89 13.29 0.24 -0.58
C GLN A 89 11.99 0.92 -0.14
N GLU A 90 11.53 1.95 -0.84
CA GLU A 90 10.26 2.61 -0.56
C GLU A 90 9.08 1.64 -0.68
N MET A 91 9.07 0.78 -1.71
CA MET A 91 8.03 -0.25 -1.87
C MET A 91 8.10 -1.32 -0.77
N GLU A 92 9.30 -1.76 -0.38
CA GLU A 92 9.48 -2.72 0.72
C GLU A 92 8.94 -2.17 2.04
N ILE A 93 9.19 -0.89 2.32
CA ILE A 93 8.69 -0.20 3.52
C ILE A 93 7.17 -0.04 3.47
N GLU A 94 6.60 0.36 2.32
CA GLU A 94 5.14 0.49 2.17
C GLU A 94 4.46 -0.85 2.42
N MET A 95 5.00 -1.95 1.87
CA MET A 95 4.48 -3.30 2.10
C MET A 95 4.58 -3.72 3.57
N MET A 96 5.73 -3.49 4.23
CA MET A 96 5.90 -3.80 5.66
C MET A 96 4.94 -3.00 6.53
N SER A 97 4.62 -1.76 6.15
CA SER A 97 3.70 -0.91 6.91
C SER A 97 2.25 -1.42 6.86
N ASP A 98 1.78 -1.89 5.69
CA ASP A 98 0.44 -2.48 5.56
C ASP A 98 0.35 -3.81 6.33
N LEU A 99 1.40 -4.62 6.26
CA LEU A 99 1.51 -5.85 7.06
C LEU A 99 1.35 -5.54 8.56
N TYR A 100 2.11 -4.58 9.07
CA TYR A 100 2.11 -4.19 10.47
C TYR A 100 0.73 -3.67 10.92
N SER A 101 0.10 -2.80 10.12
CA SER A 101 -1.22 -2.24 10.42
C SER A 101 -2.29 -3.33 10.53
N ARG A 102 -2.35 -4.24 9.54
CA ARG A 102 -3.31 -5.36 9.53
C ARG A 102 -3.07 -6.34 10.66
N MET A 103 -1.80 -6.68 10.93
CA MET A 103 -1.41 -7.56 12.02
C MET A 103 -1.83 -6.98 13.37
N THR A 104 -1.52 -5.70 13.62
CA THR A 104 -1.83 -5.01 14.87
C THR A 104 -3.35 -5.01 15.12
N GLN A 105 -4.15 -4.66 14.11
CA GLN A 105 -5.61 -4.68 14.22
C GLN A 105 -6.17 -6.09 14.47
N ALA A 106 -5.63 -7.10 13.78
CA ALA A 106 -6.04 -8.48 13.96
C ALA A 106 -5.71 -9.01 15.36
N CYS A 107 -4.51 -8.74 15.87
CA CYS A 107 -4.10 -9.18 17.19
C CYS A 107 -4.81 -8.43 18.30
N HIS A 108 -5.00 -7.12 18.15
CA HIS A 108 -5.81 -6.34 19.08
C HIS A 108 -7.23 -6.90 19.18
N LYS A 109 -7.90 -7.15 18.05
CA LYS A 109 -9.27 -7.73 18.05
C LYS A 109 -9.34 -9.13 18.66
N LYS A 110 -8.27 -9.93 18.60
CA LYS A 110 -8.24 -11.31 19.10
C LYS A 110 -7.85 -11.42 20.56
N CYS A 111 -6.95 -10.56 21.02
CA CYS A 111 -6.31 -10.68 22.33
C CYS A 111 -6.80 -9.65 23.34
N ILE A 112 -7.37 -8.53 22.91
CA ILE A 112 -7.82 -7.45 23.79
C ILE A 112 -9.36 -7.42 23.80
N PRO A 113 -10.00 -7.65 24.95
CA PRO A 113 -11.45 -7.58 25.07
C PRO A 113 -11.96 -6.15 24.90
N PRO A 114 -13.18 -5.94 24.37
CA PRO A 114 -13.74 -4.60 24.18
C PRO A 114 -14.06 -3.87 25.48
N LYS A 115 -14.11 -4.59 26.61
CA LYS A 115 -14.30 -4.02 27.95
C LYS A 115 -12.96 -4.04 28.67
N TYR A 116 -12.39 -2.85 28.86
CA TYR A 116 -11.15 -2.65 29.60
C TYR A 116 -11.46 -2.53 31.09
N ALA A 117 -10.86 -3.39 31.90
CA ALA A 117 -10.86 -3.24 33.36
C ALA A 117 -9.73 -2.31 33.81
N ASP A 118 -8.57 -2.41 33.17
CA ASP A 118 -7.35 -1.69 33.50
C ASP A 118 -6.67 -1.14 32.22
N SER A 119 -5.78 -0.15 32.38
CA SER A 119 -5.01 0.45 31.29
C SER A 119 -3.73 -0.31 30.93
N GLU A 120 -3.33 -1.27 31.76
CA GLU A 120 -2.16 -2.11 31.54
C GLU A 120 -2.56 -3.47 30.99
N LEU A 121 -1.73 -4.04 30.13
CA LEU A 121 -1.97 -5.37 29.59
C LEU A 121 -1.81 -6.41 30.70
N GLY A 122 -2.84 -7.23 30.88
CA GLY A 122 -2.74 -8.41 31.74
C GLY A 122 -1.72 -9.42 31.20
N LYS A 123 -1.18 -10.27 32.07
CA LYS A 123 -0.24 -11.34 31.67
C LYS A 123 -0.80 -12.28 30.60
N GLY A 124 -2.12 -12.49 30.59
CA GLY A 124 -2.78 -13.29 29.56
C GLY A 124 -2.84 -12.59 28.19
N GLU A 125 -3.01 -11.27 28.19
CA GLU A 125 -3.11 -10.45 26.99
C GLU A 125 -1.74 -10.31 26.32
N SER A 126 -0.68 -10.08 27.10
CA SER A 126 0.70 -10.03 26.57
C SER A 126 1.11 -11.35 25.90
N VAL A 127 0.91 -12.49 26.60
CA VAL A 127 1.20 -13.82 26.03
C VAL A 127 0.31 -14.15 24.83
N CYS A 128 -0.94 -13.68 24.80
CA CYS A 128 -1.80 -13.83 23.63
C CYS A 128 -1.24 -13.07 22.43
N ILE A 129 -0.81 -11.82 22.60
CA ILE A 129 -0.25 -10.98 21.53
C ILE A 129 0.97 -11.65 20.92
N ASP A 130 1.92 -12.13 21.74
CA ASP A 130 3.12 -12.81 21.24
C ASP A 130 2.77 -14.02 20.36
N ARG A 131 1.85 -14.86 20.83
CA ARG A 131 1.34 -16.02 20.06
C ARG A 131 0.58 -15.60 18.81
N CYS A 132 -0.16 -14.50 18.87
CA CYS A 132 -0.90 -13.97 17.74
C CYS A 132 0.03 -13.52 16.63
N VAL A 133 1.06 -12.74 16.96
CA VAL A 133 2.07 -12.25 16.00
C VAL A 133 2.78 -13.42 15.34
N ALA A 134 3.24 -14.42 16.12
CA ALA A 134 3.87 -15.61 15.58
C ALA A 134 2.97 -16.35 14.57
N LYS A 135 1.71 -16.62 14.95
CA LYS A 135 0.75 -17.28 14.05
C LYS A 135 0.39 -16.43 12.83
N TYR A 136 0.32 -15.12 12.99
CA TYR A 136 -0.03 -14.21 11.89
C TYR A 136 1.06 -14.26 10.81
N LEU A 137 2.33 -14.21 11.20
CA LEU A 137 3.46 -14.29 10.27
C LEU A 137 3.54 -15.67 9.59
N GLU A 138 3.32 -16.76 10.32
CA GLU A 138 3.23 -18.11 9.73
C GLU A 138 2.12 -18.21 8.67
N VAL A 139 0.94 -17.66 8.96
CA VAL A 139 -0.19 -17.64 8.03
C VAL A 139 0.13 -16.75 6.83
N HIS A 140 0.72 -15.58 7.06
CA HIS A 140 1.12 -14.65 6.01
C HIS A 140 2.10 -15.30 5.02
N GLU A 141 3.09 -16.06 5.51
CA GLU A 141 4.04 -16.79 4.65
C GLU A 141 3.34 -17.89 3.82
N ARG A 142 2.43 -18.66 4.43
CA ARG A 142 1.67 -19.70 3.72
C ARG A 142 0.77 -19.10 2.64
N ILE A 143 0.12 -17.97 2.92
CA ILE A 143 -0.67 -17.23 1.94
C ILE A 143 0.24 -16.76 0.80
N GLY A 144 1.41 -16.21 1.11
CA GLY A 144 2.40 -15.80 0.11
C GLY A 144 2.79 -16.94 -0.84
N LYS A 145 3.15 -18.12 -0.28
CA LYS A 145 3.46 -19.32 -1.07
C LYS A 145 2.32 -19.73 -1.99
N LYS A 146 1.07 -19.71 -1.49
CA LYS A 146 -0.10 -20.08 -2.28
C LYS A 146 -0.40 -19.05 -3.37
N LEU A 147 -0.27 -17.77 -3.07
CA LEU A 147 -0.47 -16.67 -4.03
C LEU A 147 0.51 -16.77 -5.20
N THR A 148 1.80 -16.98 -4.93
CA THR A 148 2.82 -17.18 -5.97
C THR A 148 2.60 -18.46 -6.79
N ALA A 149 2.14 -19.54 -6.14
CA ALA A 149 1.79 -20.77 -6.84
C ALA A 149 0.58 -20.58 -7.78
N MET A 150 -0.40 -19.76 -7.40
CA MET A 150 -1.55 -19.46 -8.25
C MET A 150 -1.18 -18.50 -9.38
N SER A 151 -0.35 -17.48 -9.12
CA SER A 151 0.06 -16.52 -10.17
C SER A 151 0.88 -17.17 -11.28
N SER A 152 1.73 -18.17 -10.96
CA SER A 152 2.46 -18.93 -11.98
C SER A 152 1.53 -19.81 -12.82
N GLN A 153 0.51 -20.42 -12.20
CA GLN A 153 -0.53 -21.17 -12.93
C GLN A 153 -1.38 -20.27 -13.82
N ASP A 154 -1.70 -19.04 -13.38
CA ASP A 154 -2.45 -18.07 -14.17
C ASP A 154 -1.66 -17.58 -15.39
N GLU A 155 -0.34 -17.37 -15.27
CA GLU A 155 0.53 -17.05 -16.42
C GLU A 155 0.55 -18.20 -17.43
N ASP A 156 0.64 -19.45 -16.97
CA ASP A 156 0.57 -20.63 -17.84
C ASP A 156 -0.81 -20.80 -18.50
N LEU A 157 -1.88 -20.48 -17.77
CA LEU A 157 -3.25 -20.51 -18.30
C LEU A 157 -3.45 -19.40 -19.33
N LYS A 158 -2.98 -18.19 -19.05
CA LYS A 158 -3.04 -17.04 -19.95
C LYS A 158 -2.26 -17.30 -21.24
N LYS A 159 -1.08 -17.90 -21.13
CA LYS A 159 -0.27 -18.34 -22.28
C LYS A 159 -0.96 -19.43 -23.12
N LYS A 160 -1.72 -20.33 -22.48
CA LYS A 160 -2.54 -21.34 -23.17
C LYS A 160 -3.80 -20.78 -23.81
N MET A 161 -4.32 -19.65 -23.29
CA MET A 161 -5.52 -18.98 -23.80
C MET A 161 -5.25 -17.93 -24.88
N GLY A 162 -3.98 -17.71 -25.29
CA GLY A 162 -3.64 -16.97 -26.49
C GLY A 162 -4.04 -15.49 -26.48
N VAL A 163 -3.90 -14.81 -25.33
CA VAL A 163 -3.89 -13.34 -25.24
C VAL A 163 -2.52 -12.87 -24.79
#